data_AF-A0AAJ5YX36-F1
#
_entry.id   AF-A0AAJ5YX36-F1
#
_cell.length_a   1.000
_cell.length_b   1.000
_cell.length_c   1.000
_cell.angle_alpha   90.00
_cell.angle_beta   90.00
_cell.angle_gamma   90.00
#
_symmetry.space_group_name_H-M   'P 1'
#
loop_
_entity.id
_entity.type
_entity.pdbx_description
1 polymer ?
#
loop_
_entity_poly.entity_id
_entity_poly.type
_entity_poly.pdbx_seq_one_letter_code
_entity_poly.pdbx_strand_id
1 'polypeptide(L)'
;MNSAYHRRTRVPSIRDETAWFRLLHGRDMPSAEERRMILEAFDESDKYESAHEDEVVQEGGTVLTGDVLVDYHKFHFQPPSLTMIAALDTEDILRLIYLIRKWMQQPIFTQTTKDADQIGAIYPLHSQWLFALLARLDQRLSGDEIAYLRALARTCISLIVQFRSDCARNATIPEESSLVHESGAWIIISIVAGVWGQQDLWTEAEQRLSL
;
A
#
# COMPACT_ATOMS: atom_id res chain seq x y z
N MET A 1 34.40 7.54 -14.09
CA MET A 1 33.98 8.70 -13.27
C MET A 1 32.47 8.83 -13.36
N ASN A 2 31.72 8.14 -12.48
CA ASN A 2 30.27 8.29 -12.39
C ASN A 2 29.96 9.14 -11.16
N SER A 3 29.75 10.43 -11.38
CA SER A 3 29.25 11.37 -10.38
C SER A 3 27.78 11.02 -10.13
N ALA A 4 27.53 10.14 -9.16
CA ALA A 4 26.21 9.97 -8.58
C ALA A 4 25.85 11.31 -7.93
N TYR A 5 25.05 12.10 -8.64
CA TYR A 5 24.40 13.26 -8.06
C TYR A 5 23.58 12.78 -6.85
N HIS A 6 24.12 12.97 -5.65
CA HIS A 6 23.31 12.97 -4.44
C HIS A 6 22.34 14.15 -4.57
N ARG A 7 21.18 13.86 -5.16
CA ARG A 7 20.04 14.74 -5.20
C ARG A 7 19.69 14.97 -3.72
N ARG A 8 20.10 16.10 -3.15
CA ARG A 8 19.70 16.51 -1.79
C ARG A 8 18.18 16.49 -1.80
N THR A 9 17.58 15.47 -1.20
CA THR A 9 16.13 15.32 -1.09
C THR A 9 15.63 16.43 -0.18
N ARG A 10 15.22 17.55 -0.77
CA ARG A 10 14.41 18.55 -0.06
C ARG A 10 13.08 17.88 0.22
N VAL A 11 12.82 17.62 1.50
CA VAL A 11 11.53 17.16 1.99
C VAL A 11 10.50 18.26 1.65
N PRO A 12 9.39 17.95 0.96
CA PRO A 12 8.35 18.93 0.66
C PRO A 12 7.69 19.45 1.93
N SER A 13 7.05 20.62 1.83
CA SER A 13 6.14 21.07 2.90
C SER A 13 5.03 20.05 3.09
N ILE A 14 4.70 19.70 4.34
CA ILE A 14 3.63 18.74 4.64
C ILE A 14 2.24 19.17 4.15
N ARG A 15 2.08 20.47 3.89
CA ARG A 15 0.86 21.03 3.31
C ARG A 15 0.76 20.81 1.80
N ASP A 16 1.87 20.52 1.14
CA ASP A 16 1.93 20.25 -0.30
C ASP A 16 1.71 18.76 -0.57
N GLU A 17 0.43 18.36 -0.53
CA GLU A 17 0.00 16.98 -0.79
C GLU A 17 0.54 16.47 -2.14
N THR A 18 0.51 17.30 -3.18
CA THR A 18 0.95 16.93 -4.53
C THR A 18 2.45 16.66 -4.58
N ALA A 19 3.26 17.49 -3.94
CA ALA A 19 4.71 17.27 -3.88
C ALA A 19 5.06 16.01 -3.08
N TRP A 20 4.34 15.71 -2.00
CA TRP A 20 4.51 14.46 -1.26
C TRP A 20 4.08 13.24 -2.06
N PHE A 21 2.96 13.31 -2.78
CA PHE A 21 2.55 12.23 -3.67
C PHE A 21 3.64 11.96 -4.70
N ARG A 22 4.14 13.00 -5.38
CA ARG A 22 5.21 12.89 -6.38
C ARG A 22 6.51 12.35 -5.80
N LEU A 23 6.85 12.75 -4.58
CA LEU A 23 8.04 12.26 -3.90
C LEU A 23 7.97 10.75 -3.64
N LEU A 24 6.83 10.26 -3.14
CA LEU A 24 6.65 8.85 -2.78
C LEU A 24 6.45 7.95 -4.00
N HIS A 25 5.65 8.42 -4.97
CA HIS A 25 5.20 7.62 -6.11
C HIS A 25 6.01 7.87 -7.39
N GLY A 26 6.89 8.87 -7.39
CA GLY A 26 7.77 9.21 -8.51
C GLY A 26 7.09 9.94 -9.67
N ARG A 27 5.78 10.21 -9.56
CA ARG A 27 4.96 10.86 -10.60
C ARG A 27 3.82 11.68 -10.00
N ASP A 28 3.21 12.53 -10.80
CA ASP A 28 2.03 13.28 -10.39
C ASP A 28 0.84 12.36 -10.14
N MET A 29 -0.05 12.81 -9.24
CA MET A 29 -1.29 12.11 -8.95
C MET A 29 -2.09 11.94 -10.24
N PRO A 30 -2.45 10.70 -10.62
CA PRO A 30 -3.19 10.47 -11.85
C PRO A 30 -4.53 11.21 -11.84
N SER A 31 -4.93 11.74 -12.99
CA SER A 31 -6.23 12.41 -13.13
C SER A 31 -7.38 11.41 -12.91
N ALA A 32 -8.60 11.89 -12.70
CA ALA A 32 -9.74 10.97 -12.57
C ALA A 32 -9.93 10.09 -13.83
N GLU A 33 -9.66 10.66 -15.00
CA GLU A 33 -9.71 9.96 -16.28
C GLU A 33 -8.56 8.96 -16.42
N GLU A 34 -7.34 9.36 -16.07
CA GLU A 34 -6.20 8.44 -16.11
C GLU A 34 -6.38 7.27 -15.13
N ARG A 35 -6.90 7.53 -13.92
CA ARG A 35 -7.24 6.45 -12.97
C ARG A 35 -8.25 5.48 -13.58
N ARG A 36 -9.29 5.97 -14.26
CA ARG A 36 -10.25 5.09 -14.93
C ARG A 36 -9.58 4.23 -16.00
N MET A 37 -8.73 4.81 -16.84
CA MET A 37 -7.99 4.07 -17.86
C MET A 37 -7.06 3.01 -17.27
N ILE A 38 -6.37 3.31 -16.16
CA ILE A 38 -5.52 2.34 -15.45
C ILE A 38 -6.37 1.15 -14.97
N LEU A 39 -7.54 1.42 -14.38
CA LEU A 39 -8.43 0.37 -13.88
C LEU A 39 -9.04 -0.48 -14.99
N GLU A 40 -9.39 0.14 -16.12
CA GLU A 40 -9.86 -0.56 -17.32
C GLU A 40 -8.75 -1.47 -17.88
N ALA A 41 -7.50 -1.03 -17.88
CA ALA A 41 -6.37 -1.85 -18.33
C ALA A 41 -6.16 -3.09 -17.45
N PHE A 42 -6.33 -2.97 -16.13
CA PHE A 42 -6.30 -4.13 -15.23
C PHE A 42 -7.40 -5.15 -15.57
N ASP A 43 -8.65 -4.69 -15.74
CA ASP A 43 -9.80 -5.56 -16.07
C ASP A 43 -9.66 -6.20 -17.47
N GLU A 44 -9.09 -5.50 -18.44
CA GLU A 44 -8.79 -6.07 -19.75
C GLU A 44 -7.69 -7.12 -19.68
N SER A 45 -6.61 -6.88 -18.93
CA SER A 45 -5.53 -7.87 -18.75
C SER A 45 -6.04 -9.19 -18.16
N ASP A 46 -6.87 -9.11 -17.11
CA ASP A 46 -7.46 -10.28 -16.46
C ASP A 46 -8.36 -11.09 -17.42
N LYS A 47 -9.09 -10.41 -18.33
CA LYS A 47 -9.96 -11.05 -19.33
C LYS A 47 -9.19 -11.76 -20.43
N TYR A 48 -8.13 -11.14 -20.95
CA TYR A 48 -7.33 -11.73 -22.01
C TYR A 48 -6.58 -12.98 -21.52
N GLU A 49 -6.02 -12.96 -20.31
CA GLU A 49 -5.36 -14.13 -19.73
C GLU A 49 -6.34 -15.27 -19.45
N SER A 50 -7.50 -14.96 -18.87
CA SER A 50 -8.54 -15.97 -18.58
C SER A 50 -9.08 -16.67 -19.84
N ALA A 51 -9.04 -16.04 -21.01
CA ALA A 51 -9.50 -16.63 -22.27
C ALA A 51 -8.45 -17.56 -22.91
N HIS A 52 -7.17 -17.44 -22.50
CA HIS A 52 -6.05 -18.19 -23.06
C HIS A 52 -5.48 -19.27 -22.11
N GLU A 53 -5.87 -19.27 -20.83
CA GLU A 53 -5.53 -20.34 -19.86
C GLU A 53 -6.10 -21.71 -20.24
N ASP A 54 -7.18 -21.77 -21.05
CA ASP A 54 -7.79 -23.04 -21.49
C ASP A 54 -7.03 -23.74 -22.65
N GLU A 55 -5.99 -23.14 -23.23
CA GLU A 55 -5.35 -23.66 -24.47
C GLU A 55 -3.84 -23.94 -24.44
N VAL A 56 -3.13 -23.77 -23.31
CA VAL A 56 -1.65 -23.93 -23.30
C VAL A 56 -1.12 -24.85 -22.21
N VAL A 57 -0.86 -26.11 -22.58
CA VAL A 57 0.18 -26.95 -21.96
C VAL A 57 1.41 -26.87 -22.87
N GLN A 58 2.41 -26.03 -22.55
CA GLN A 58 3.84 -26.35 -22.71
C GLN A 58 4.80 -25.28 -22.18
N GLU A 59 5.89 -25.82 -21.66
CA GLU A 59 7.10 -25.28 -21.04
C GLU A 59 7.73 -24.03 -21.70
N GLY A 60 8.23 -23.11 -20.85
CA GLY A 60 9.27 -22.15 -21.24
C GLY A 60 8.92 -20.66 -21.16
N GLY A 61 7.84 -20.27 -20.47
CA GLY A 61 7.46 -18.87 -20.31
C GLY A 61 8.40 -18.11 -19.36
N THR A 62 9.12 -17.12 -19.89
CA THR A 62 9.82 -16.10 -19.09
C THR A 62 8.75 -15.35 -18.29
N VAL A 63 8.68 -15.61 -16.97
CA VAL A 63 7.74 -14.93 -16.07
C VAL A 63 8.03 -13.43 -16.11
N LEU A 64 7.07 -12.64 -16.59
CA LEU A 64 7.14 -11.18 -16.48
C LEU A 64 6.82 -10.80 -15.03
N THR A 65 7.79 -10.99 -14.13
CA THR A 65 7.74 -10.59 -12.71
C THR A 65 7.87 -9.07 -12.55
N GLY A 66 7.05 -8.32 -13.27
CA GLY A 66 7.17 -6.88 -13.43
C GLY A 66 5.97 -6.15 -12.86
N ASP A 67 6.19 -5.29 -11.87
CA ASP A 67 5.11 -4.53 -11.21
C ASP A 67 4.37 -3.66 -12.22
N VAL A 68 3.08 -3.93 -12.45
CA VAL A 68 2.29 -3.23 -13.48
C VAL A 68 2.31 -1.71 -13.33
N LEU A 69 2.30 -1.21 -12.08
CA LEU A 69 2.37 0.23 -11.81
C LEU A 69 3.74 0.80 -12.23
N VAL A 70 4.82 0.07 -11.99
CA VAL A 70 6.18 0.50 -12.38
C VAL A 70 6.34 0.39 -13.89
N ASP A 71 6.01 -0.75 -14.47
CA ASP A 71 6.37 -1.12 -15.83
C ASP A 71 5.48 -0.45 -16.88
N TYR A 72 4.18 -0.33 -16.60
CA TYR A 72 3.22 0.24 -17.55
C TYR A 72 2.74 1.63 -17.15
N HIS A 73 2.65 1.93 -15.86
CA HIS A 73 2.14 3.20 -15.37
C HIS A 73 3.22 4.16 -14.86
N LYS A 74 4.50 3.86 -15.11
CA LYS A 74 5.64 4.77 -14.87
C LYS A 74 5.71 5.27 -13.41
N PHE A 75 5.28 4.45 -12.47
CA PHE A 75 5.53 4.72 -11.06
C PHE A 75 7.02 4.49 -10.75
N HIS A 76 7.59 5.38 -9.94
CA HIS A 76 8.95 5.25 -9.44
C HIS A 76 8.93 5.42 -7.93
N PHE A 77 8.61 4.33 -7.25
CA PHE A 77 8.39 4.33 -5.81
C PHE A 77 9.67 4.64 -5.04
N GLN A 78 9.59 5.61 -4.14
CA GLN A 78 10.70 6.06 -3.31
C GLN A 78 10.50 5.55 -1.88
N PRO A 79 11.29 4.56 -1.41
CA PRO A 79 11.17 4.06 -0.04
C PRO A 79 11.57 5.12 1.00
N PRO A 80 11.12 4.98 2.26
CA PRO A 80 11.51 5.88 3.33
C PRO A 80 13.03 5.83 3.52
N SER A 81 13.65 7.00 3.71
CA SER A 81 15.06 7.10 4.10
C SER A 81 15.19 7.70 5.49
N LEU A 82 16.20 7.28 6.24
CA LEU A 82 16.47 7.78 7.59
C LEU A 82 16.60 9.30 7.62
N THR A 83 17.22 9.90 6.61
CA THR A 83 17.37 11.36 6.52
C THR A 83 16.05 12.08 6.31
N MET A 84 15.10 11.49 5.57
CA MET A 84 13.76 12.06 5.40
C MET A 84 12.94 11.92 6.68
N ILE A 85 12.93 10.73 7.29
CA ILE A 85 12.17 10.47 8.52
C ILE A 85 12.69 11.31 9.69
N ALA A 86 14.00 11.51 9.80
CA ALA A 86 14.60 12.35 10.83
C ALA A 86 14.25 13.84 10.71
N ALA A 87 13.82 14.30 9.54
CA ALA A 87 13.44 15.69 9.30
C ALA A 87 11.99 16.00 9.65
N LEU A 88 11.16 15.00 9.95
CA LEU A 88 9.74 15.16 10.26
C LEU A 88 9.52 15.27 11.77
N ASP A 89 8.70 16.22 12.19
CA ASP A 89 8.18 16.27 13.55
C ASP A 89 6.90 15.44 13.72
N THR A 90 6.32 15.44 14.92
CA THR A 90 5.10 14.66 15.22
C THR A 90 3.91 15.09 14.36
N GLU A 91 3.72 16.40 14.13
CA GLU A 91 2.61 16.91 13.31
C GLU A 91 2.79 16.48 11.85
N ASP A 92 4.02 16.58 11.34
CA ASP A 92 4.40 16.12 10.01
C ASP A 92 4.14 14.61 9.84
N ILE A 93 4.56 13.80 10.81
CA ILE A 93 4.37 12.34 10.78
C ILE A 93 2.89 11.99 10.72
N LEU A 94 2.07 12.55 11.61
CA LEU A 94 0.64 12.27 11.67
C LEU A 94 -0.07 12.72 10.39
N ARG A 95 0.32 13.88 9.86
CA ARG A 95 -0.24 14.38 8.61
C ARG A 95 0.18 13.49 7.42
N LEU A 96 1.42 13.00 7.38
CA LEU A 96 1.87 12.09 6.34
C LEU A 96 1.19 10.72 6.44
N ILE A 97 0.98 10.21 7.64
CA ILE A 97 0.16 9.00 7.89
C ILE A 97 -1.25 9.20 7.33
N TYR A 98 -1.87 10.35 7.57
CA TYR A 98 -3.18 10.66 7.00
C TYR A 98 -3.17 10.65 5.46
N LEU A 99 -2.15 11.25 4.84
CA LEU A 99 -2.02 11.30 3.38
C LEU A 99 -1.82 9.91 2.79
N ILE A 100 -0.92 9.10 3.37
CA ILE A 100 -0.68 7.73 2.91
C ILE A 100 -1.94 6.88 3.07
N ARG A 101 -2.65 7.01 4.21
CA ARG A 101 -3.94 6.35 4.41
C ARG A 101 -4.96 6.71 3.33
N LYS A 102 -5.00 7.98 2.91
CA LYS A 102 -5.88 8.46 1.82
C LYS A 102 -5.48 7.85 0.47
N TRP A 103 -4.18 7.76 0.19
CA TRP A 103 -3.70 7.26 -1.11
C TRP A 103 -3.79 5.75 -1.22
N MET A 104 -3.44 4.99 -0.17
CA MET A 104 -3.46 3.52 -0.20
C MET A 104 -4.85 2.91 -0.37
N GLN A 105 -5.92 3.70 -0.18
CA GLN A 105 -7.31 3.28 -0.42
C GLN A 105 -7.75 3.47 -1.88
N GLN A 106 -6.92 4.09 -2.72
CA GLN A 106 -7.29 4.31 -4.11
C GLN A 106 -7.30 2.97 -4.86
N PRO A 107 -8.27 2.75 -5.77
CA PRO A 107 -8.40 1.49 -6.52
C PRO A 107 -7.11 1.04 -7.21
N ILE A 108 -6.31 1.99 -7.70
CA ILE A 108 -5.01 1.71 -8.35
C ILE A 108 -3.99 1.01 -7.43
N PHE A 109 -4.19 1.02 -6.11
CA PHE A 109 -3.32 0.37 -5.12
C PHE A 109 -4.00 -0.77 -4.35
N THR A 110 -5.29 -1.01 -4.59
CA THR A 110 -6.08 -2.04 -3.89
C THR A 110 -6.59 -3.13 -4.82
N GLN A 111 -6.44 -2.97 -6.13
CA GLN A 111 -6.86 -3.95 -7.11
C GLN A 111 -5.97 -5.20 -7.02
N THR A 112 -6.59 -6.35 -6.78
CA THR A 112 -5.90 -7.63 -6.77
C THR A 112 -5.84 -8.15 -8.20
N THR A 113 -4.66 -8.18 -8.80
CA THR A 113 -4.40 -8.77 -10.12
C THR A 113 -4.24 -10.29 -10.01
N LYS A 114 -4.44 -11.02 -11.12
CA LYS A 114 -4.13 -12.47 -11.16
C LYS A 114 -2.66 -12.78 -10.87
N ASP A 115 -1.75 -11.87 -11.22
CA ASP A 115 -0.36 -11.90 -10.77
C ASP A 115 -0.28 -11.65 -9.27
N ALA A 116 -0.44 -12.73 -8.51
CA ALA A 116 -0.47 -12.74 -7.05
C ALA A 116 0.74 -12.04 -6.44
N ASP A 117 1.91 -12.08 -7.09
CA ASP A 117 3.17 -11.55 -6.57
C ASP A 117 3.23 -10.01 -6.45
N GLN A 118 2.24 -9.28 -6.99
CA GLN A 118 2.40 -7.84 -7.22
C GLN A 118 1.62 -6.92 -6.27
N ILE A 119 0.41 -7.30 -5.82
CA ILE A 119 -0.46 -6.39 -5.05
C ILE A 119 -1.09 -7.12 -3.87
N GLY A 120 -0.64 -6.77 -2.65
CA GLY A 120 -1.23 -7.23 -1.41
C GLY A 120 -2.33 -6.30 -0.88
N ALA A 121 -2.86 -6.59 0.31
CA ALA A 121 -3.91 -5.78 0.94
C ALA A 121 -3.50 -4.31 1.12
N ILE A 122 -2.20 -4.06 1.29
CA ILE A 122 -1.60 -2.73 1.22
C ILE A 122 -0.39 -2.82 0.29
N TYR A 123 -0.28 -1.89 -0.64
CA TYR A 123 0.86 -1.82 -1.55
C TYR A 123 2.19 -1.68 -0.76
N PRO A 124 3.26 -2.43 -1.10
CA PRO A 124 4.47 -2.54 -0.27
C PRO A 124 5.09 -1.20 0.13
N LEU A 125 5.14 -0.23 -0.80
CA LEU A 125 5.64 1.12 -0.51
C LEU A 125 4.91 1.76 0.68
N HIS A 126 3.58 1.69 0.72
CA HIS A 126 2.79 2.33 1.77
C HIS A 126 3.05 1.68 3.12
N SER A 127 3.16 0.34 3.15
CA SER A 127 3.50 -0.38 4.38
C SER A 127 4.87 0.00 4.95
N GLN A 128 5.89 0.15 4.08
CA GLN A 128 7.23 0.56 4.49
C GLN A 128 7.25 1.97 5.07
N TRP A 129 6.57 2.91 4.41
CA TRP A 129 6.46 4.28 4.91
C TRP A 129 5.69 4.36 6.22
N LEU A 130 4.52 3.71 6.32
CA LEU A 130 3.73 3.70 7.54
C LEU A 130 4.51 3.08 8.70
N PHE A 131 5.23 1.97 8.46
CA PHE A 131 6.10 1.37 9.45
C PHE A 131 7.17 2.35 9.94
N ALA A 132 7.91 2.99 9.02
CA ALA A 132 8.97 3.94 9.36
C ALA A 132 8.45 5.16 10.13
N LEU A 133 7.26 5.66 9.77
CA LEU A 133 6.61 6.78 10.43
C LEU A 133 6.13 6.42 11.84
N LEU A 134 5.47 5.27 12.00
CA LEU A 134 5.02 4.78 13.30
C LEU A 134 6.20 4.45 14.22
N ALA A 135 7.30 3.93 13.69
CA ALA A 135 8.52 3.68 14.46
C ALA A 135 9.17 4.97 14.99
N ARG A 136 8.94 6.11 14.33
CA ARG A 136 9.47 7.43 14.74
C ARG A 136 8.55 8.18 15.69
N LEU A 137 7.25 7.86 15.68
CA LEU A 137 6.21 8.53 16.43
C LEU A 137 6.38 8.30 17.95
N ASP A 138 6.15 9.35 18.75
CA ASP A 138 6.26 9.27 20.21
C ASP A 138 5.15 8.38 20.81
N GLN A 139 5.43 7.77 21.95
CA GLN A 139 4.45 7.01 22.72
C GLN A 139 3.41 7.92 23.39
N ARG A 140 3.77 9.18 23.68
CA ARG A 140 2.87 10.15 24.33
C ARG A 140 2.01 10.88 23.30
N LEU A 141 0.98 10.19 22.84
CA LEU A 141 -0.03 10.77 21.96
C LEU A 141 -1.26 11.21 22.76
N SER A 142 -1.87 12.30 22.31
CA SER A 142 -3.18 12.76 22.77
C SER A 142 -4.30 11.83 22.29
N GLY A 143 -5.50 11.96 22.88
CA GLY A 143 -6.66 11.16 22.50
C GLY A 143 -7.04 11.29 21.02
N ASP A 144 -6.92 12.48 20.45
CA ASP A 144 -7.23 12.74 19.05
C ASP A 144 -6.21 12.07 18.10
N GLU A 145 -4.93 12.11 18.46
CA GLU A 145 -3.85 11.45 17.71
C GLU A 145 -4.01 9.93 17.74
N ILE A 146 -4.38 9.37 18.90
CA ILE A 146 -4.75 7.95 19.02
C ILE A 146 -5.98 7.63 18.16
N ALA A 147 -6.99 8.50 18.10
CA ALA A 147 -8.13 8.30 17.23
C ALA A 147 -7.73 8.26 15.74
N TYR A 148 -6.75 9.07 15.31
CA TYR A 148 -6.18 8.99 13.96
C TYR A 148 -5.47 7.65 13.69
N LEU A 149 -4.68 7.15 14.64
CA LEU A 149 -4.02 5.84 14.50
C LEU A 149 -5.03 4.68 14.49
N ARG A 150 -6.09 4.77 15.29
CA ARG A 150 -7.19 3.79 15.25
C ARG A 150 -7.88 3.80 13.89
N ALA A 151 -8.13 4.97 13.31
CA ALA A 151 -8.70 5.08 11.96
C ALA A 151 -7.77 4.48 10.88
N LEU A 152 -6.45 4.62 11.02
CA LEU A 152 -5.48 3.92 10.18
C LEU A 152 -5.61 2.40 10.32
N ALA A 153 -5.58 1.87 11.54
CA ALA A 153 -5.68 0.42 11.77
C ALA A 153 -7.00 -0.16 11.22
N ARG A 154 -8.13 0.52 11.42
CA ARG A 154 -9.42 0.13 10.83
C ARG A 154 -9.41 0.13 9.30
N THR A 155 -8.71 1.08 8.69
CA THR A 155 -8.52 1.08 7.24
C THR A 155 -7.75 -0.16 6.81
N CYS A 156 -6.69 -0.54 7.53
CA CYS A 156 -5.93 -1.76 7.24
C CYS A 156 -6.81 -3.01 7.36
N ILE A 157 -7.66 -3.10 8.40
CA ILE A 157 -8.63 -4.20 8.56
C ILE A 157 -9.59 -4.24 7.36
N SER A 158 -10.15 -3.09 6.96
CA SER A 158 -11.04 -3.03 5.77
C SER A 158 -10.35 -3.49 4.50
N LEU A 159 -9.07 -3.15 4.31
CA LEU A 159 -8.31 -3.54 3.14
C LEU A 159 -8.01 -5.05 3.13
N ILE A 160 -7.74 -5.67 4.28
CA ILE A 160 -7.61 -7.14 4.38
C ILE A 160 -8.93 -7.81 4.01
N VAL A 161 -10.06 -7.34 4.55
CA VAL A 161 -11.39 -7.88 4.22
C VAL A 161 -11.66 -7.77 2.72
N GLN A 162 -11.37 -6.61 2.13
CA GLN A 162 -11.52 -6.40 0.68
C GLN A 162 -10.64 -7.35 -0.11
N PHE A 163 -9.35 -7.43 0.22
CA PHE A 163 -8.38 -8.30 -0.44
C PHE A 163 -8.81 -9.77 -0.42
N ARG A 164 -9.23 -10.28 0.74
CA ARG A 164 -9.75 -11.65 0.87
C ARG A 164 -11.01 -11.88 0.05
N SER A 165 -11.93 -10.91 0.04
CA SER A 165 -13.16 -10.97 -0.76
C SER A 165 -12.87 -11.02 -2.26
N ASP A 166 -11.88 -10.25 -2.70
CA ASP A 166 -11.45 -10.19 -4.10
C ASP A 166 -10.74 -11.50 -4.51
N CYS A 167 -9.86 -12.03 -3.66
CA CYS A 167 -9.22 -13.34 -3.85
C CYS A 167 -10.25 -14.47 -3.94
N ALA A 168 -11.24 -14.49 -3.05
CA ALA A 168 -12.30 -15.49 -3.04
C ALA A 168 -13.17 -15.42 -4.31
N ARG A 169 -13.42 -14.22 -4.83
CA ARG A 169 -14.18 -14.01 -6.07
C ARG A 169 -13.41 -14.44 -7.32
N ASN A 170 -12.10 -14.20 -7.34
CA ASN A 170 -11.27 -14.41 -8.53
C ASN A 170 -10.46 -15.72 -8.49
N ALA A 171 -10.57 -16.51 -7.41
CA ALA A 171 -9.81 -17.75 -7.17
C ALA A 171 -8.29 -17.58 -7.36
N THR A 172 -7.77 -16.39 -7.06
CA THR A 172 -6.43 -15.97 -7.50
C THR A 172 -5.29 -16.44 -6.60
N ILE A 173 -5.52 -16.65 -5.30
CA ILE A 173 -4.42 -16.83 -4.34
C ILE A 173 -4.76 -17.96 -3.35
N PRO A 174 -3.88 -18.97 -3.18
CA PRO A 174 -3.99 -19.96 -2.10
C PRO A 174 -3.94 -19.30 -0.72
N GLU A 175 -4.69 -19.83 0.25
CA GLU A 175 -4.82 -19.25 1.60
C GLU A 175 -3.47 -19.00 2.30
N GLU A 176 -2.51 -19.91 2.16
CA GLU A 176 -1.16 -19.76 2.73
C GLU A 176 -0.39 -18.56 2.16
N SER A 177 -0.64 -18.22 0.88
CA SER A 177 -0.04 -17.05 0.24
C SER A 177 -0.76 -15.75 0.62
N SER A 178 -2.04 -15.80 1.00
CA SER A 178 -2.81 -14.62 1.44
C SER A 178 -2.15 -13.91 2.62
N LEU A 179 -1.58 -14.66 3.57
CA LEU A 179 -0.93 -14.07 4.74
C LEU A 179 0.29 -13.21 4.39
N VAL A 180 1.04 -13.60 3.35
CA VAL A 180 2.20 -12.80 2.87
C VAL A 180 1.71 -11.46 2.31
N HIS A 181 0.62 -11.49 1.55
CA HIS A 181 0.01 -10.31 0.92
C HIS A 181 -0.71 -9.40 1.92
N GLU A 182 -1.13 -9.92 3.07
CA GLU A 182 -1.72 -9.16 4.17
C GLU A 182 -0.68 -8.63 5.17
N SER A 183 0.57 -9.12 5.11
CA SER A 183 1.59 -8.91 6.15
C SER A 183 1.83 -7.43 6.46
N GLY A 184 1.88 -6.57 5.43
CA GLY A 184 2.03 -5.13 5.58
C GLY A 184 0.91 -4.52 6.44
N ALA A 185 -0.35 -4.92 6.20
CA ALA A 185 -1.50 -4.46 6.96
C ALA A 185 -1.47 -4.97 8.42
N TRP A 186 -1.15 -6.26 8.60
CA TRP A 186 -1.04 -6.87 9.93
C TRP A 186 0.04 -6.23 10.79
N ILE A 187 1.19 -5.87 10.21
CA ILE A 187 2.26 -5.16 10.93
C ILE A 187 1.75 -3.81 11.45
N ILE A 188 1.04 -3.04 10.63
CA ILE A 188 0.50 -1.74 11.05
C ILE A 188 -0.53 -1.91 12.17
N ILE A 189 -1.46 -2.87 12.04
CA ILE A 189 -2.45 -3.17 13.10
C ILE A 189 -1.75 -3.56 14.40
N SER A 190 -0.74 -4.44 14.31
CA SER A 190 0.03 -4.91 15.47
C SER A 190 0.74 -3.78 16.19
N ILE A 191 1.34 -2.85 15.45
CA ILE A 191 2.01 -1.68 16.01
C ILE A 191 0.99 -0.79 16.73
N VAL A 192 -0.15 -0.48 16.09
CA VAL A 192 -1.18 0.38 16.70
C VAL A 192 -1.77 -0.26 17.96
N ALA A 193 -2.13 -1.53 17.91
CA ALA A 193 -2.72 -2.26 19.04
C ALA A 193 -1.71 -2.49 20.17
N GLY A 194 -0.47 -2.85 19.83
CA GLY A 194 0.58 -3.18 20.80
C GLY A 194 1.20 -1.96 21.46
N VAL A 195 1.71 -1.01 20.67
CA VAL A 195 2.51 0.12 21.19
C VAL A 195 1.63 1.12 21.96
N TRP A 196 0.41 1.39 21.48
CA TRP A 196 -0.52 2.32 22.13
C TRP A 196 -1.70 1.64 22.84
N GLY A 197 -1.62 0.33 23.09
CA GLY A 197 -2.58 -0.40 23.94
C GLY A 197 -4.00 -0.51 23.38
N GLN A 198 -4.19 -0.37 22.06
CA GLN A 198 -5.49 -0.42 21.39
C GLN A 198 -5.94 -1.88 21.13
N GLN A 199 -6.04 -2.68 22.19
CA GLN A 199 -6.28 -4.13 22.10
C GLN A 199 -7.66 -4.51 21.54
N ASP A 200 -8.63 -3.60 21.63
CA ASP A 200 -9.97 -3.78 21.07
C ASP A 200 -9.96 -3.92 19.54
N LEU A 201 -8.91 -3.43 18.86
CA LEU A 201 -8.72 -3.61 17.42
C LEU A 201 -8.58 -5.08 17.02
N TRP A 202 -8.07 -5.96 17.90
CA TRP A 202 -7.99 -7.39 17.63
C TRP A 202 -9.37 -8.03 17.56
N THR A 203 -10.24 -7.68 18.52
CA THR A 203 -11.64 -8.12 18.53
C THR A 203 -12.39 -7.59 17.31
N GLU A 204 -12.14 -6.34 16.92
CA GLU A 204 -12.73 -5.77 15.69
C GLU A 204 -12.25 -6.50 14.43
N ALA A 205 -10.96 -6.84 14.35
CA ALA A 205 -10.41 -7.61 13.23
C ALA A 205 -11.02 -9.02 13.16
N GLU A 206 -11.09 -9.74 14.29
CA GLU A 206 -11.70 -11.06 14.39
C GLU A 206 -13.15 -11.05 13.88
N GLN A 207 -13.97 -10.11 14.37
CA GLN A 207 -15.38 -9.98 13.97
C GLN A 207 -15.56 -9.73 12.46
N ARG A 208 -14.66 -8.97 11.85
CA ARG A 208 -14.77 -8.60 10.44
C ARG A 208 -14.20 -9.65 9.48
N LEU A 209 -13.27 -10.46 9.95
CA LEU A 209 -12.61 -11.50 9.15
C LEU A 209 -13.25 -12.88 9.31
N SER A 210 -14.10 -13.08 10.32
CA SER A 210 -14.89 -14.31 10.51
C SER A 210 -16.13 -14.41 9.63
N LEU A 211 -16.41 -13.38 8.82
CA LEU A 211 -17.52 -13.30 7.86
C LEU A 211 -17.05 -13.74 6.48
#